data_AF-A0A655FYR5-F1
#
_entry.id   AF-A0A655FYR5-F1
#
_cell.length_a   1.000
_cell.length_b   1.000
_cell.length_c   1.000
_cell.angle_alpha   90.00
_cell.angle_beta   90.00
_cell.angle_gamma   90.00
#
_symmetry.space_group_name_H-M   'P 1'
#
loop_
_entity.id
_entity.type
_entity.pdbx_description
1 polymer ?
#
loop_
_entity_poly.entity_id
_entity_poly.type
_entity_poly.pdbx_seq_one_letter_code
_entity_poly.pdbx_strand_id
1 'polypeptide(L)' 'MQEFVNKYPVKTFTQLADTDGSVWANFGVTQQPAYAFVDPHGNVDVVRGRMSQDELTRRVTALTSR' A
#
# COMPACT_ATOMS: atom_id res chain seq x y z
N MET A 1 5.78 -16.44 -1.66
CA MET A 1 4.64 -15.49 -1.59
C MET A 1 3.32 -16.22 -1.30
N GLN A 2 2.94 -17.24 -2.09
CA GLN A 2 1.69 -18.01 -1.87
C GLN A 2 1.56 -18.61 -0.46
N GLU A 3 2.62 -19.23 0.07
CA GLU A 3 2.62 -19.79 1.43
C GLU A 3 2.32 -18.73 2.51
N PHE A 4 2.89 -17.54 2.37
CA PHE A 4 2.62 -16.41 3.28
C PHE A 4 1.14 -16.01 3.23
N VAL A 5 0.59 -15.83 2.03
CA VAL A 5 -0.83 -15.48 1.83
C VAL A 5 -1.77 -16.57 2.36
N ASN A 6 -1.36 -17.83 2.29
CA ASN A 6 -2.14 -18.95 2.85
C ASN A 6 -2.07 -19.02 4.37
N LYS A 7 -0.96 -18.61 4.97
CA LYS A 7 -0.72 -18.66 6.42
C LYS A 7 -1.37 -17.51 7.18
N TYR A 8 -1.39 -16.30 6.59
CA TYR A 8 -1.85 -15.08 7.26
C TYR A 8 -3.20 -14.60 6.71
N PRO A 9 -4.02 -13.90 7.51
CA PRO A 9 -5.34 -13.43 7.10
C PRO A 9 -5.26 -12.16 6.22
N VAL A 10 -4.47 -12.21 5.14
CA VAL A 10 -4.21 -11.09 4.23
C VAL A 10 -4.99 -11.19 2.91
N LYS A 11 -5.80 -12.26 2.75
CA LYS A 11 -6.60 -12.53 1.55
C LYS A 11 -7.76 -11.54 1.33
N THR A 12 -8.02 -10.64 2.27
CA THR A 12 -8.99 -9.55 2.12
C THR A 12 -8.52 -8.48 1.13
N PHE A 13 -7.21 -8.44 0.84
CA PHE A 13 -6.62 -7.60 -0.20
C PHE A 13 -6.02 -8.45 -1.30
N THR A 14 -6.10 -7.97 -2.55
CA THR A 14 -5.37 -8.55 -3.67
C THR A 14 -3.87 -8.51 -3.38
N GLN A 15 -3.22 -9.67 -3.46
CA GLN A 15 -1.78 -9.81 -3.25
C GLN A 15 -1.09 -9.96 -4.61
N LEU A 16 -0.07 -9.13 -4.85
CA LEU A 16 0.71 -9.13 -6.08
C LEU A 16 2.18 -9.42 -5.75
N ALA A 17 2.80 -10.32 -6.51
CA ALA A 17 4.24 -10.53 -6.47
C ALA A 17 4.89 -9.67 -7.56
N ASP A 18 5.46 -8.52 -7.17
CA ASP A 18 6.18 -7.59 -8.06
C ASP A 18 7.62 -8.06 -8.28
N THR A 19 7.79 -9.18 -9.00
CA THR A 19 9.09 -9.88 -9.10
C THR A 19 10.15 -9.13 -9.89
N ASP A 20 9.74 -8.20 -10.77
CA ASP A 20 10.65 -7.34 -11.54
C ASP A 20 10.79 -5.93 -10.95
N GLY A 21 10.05 -5.61 -9.88
CA GLY A 21 10.08 -4.33 -9.20
C GLY A 21 9.45 -3.18 -9.98
N SER A 22 8.77 -3.44 -11.09
CA SER A 22 8.20 -2.41 -11.96
C SER A 22 7.10 -1.61 -11.26
N VAL A 23 6.27 -2.26 -10.44
CA VAL A 23 5.23 -1.56 -9.67
C VAL A 23 5.86 -0.67 -8.60
N TRP A 24 6.83 -1.19 -7.84
CA TRP A 24 7.54 -0.41 -6.82
C TRP A 24 8.26 0.81 -7.42
N ALA A 25 8.91 0.64 -8.58
CA ALA A 25 9.58 1.72 -9.29
C ALA A 25 8.59 2.84 -9.68
N ASN A 26 7.40 2.49 -10.19
CA ASN A 26 6.38 3.46 -10.55
C ASN A 26 5.86 4.27 -9.35
N PHE A 27 5.83 3.69 -8.15
CA PHE A 27 5.49 4.40 -6.92
C PHE A 27 6.69 5.05 -6.23
N GLY A 28 7.90 4.94 -6.78
CA GLY A 28 9.13 5.45 -6.17
C GLY A 28 9.43 4.83 -4.79
N VAL A 29 9.05 3.57 -4.59
CA VAL A 29 9.28 2.82 -3.35
C VAL A 29 10.62 2.08 -3.44
N THR A 30 11.54 2.40 -2.55
CA THR A 30 12.89 1.79 -2.50
C THR A 30 13.04 0.77 -1.39
N GLN A 31 12.13 0.76 -0.41
CA GLN A 31 12.15 -0.14 0.73
C GLN A 31 10.75 -0.31 1.32
N GLN A 32 10.53 -1.47 1.93
CA GLN A 32 9.37 -1.74 2.77
C GLN A 32 9.64 -1.40 4.25
N PRO A 33 8.58 -1.16 5.06
CA PRO A 33 7.20 -0.96 4.64
C PRO A 33 7.01 0.39 3.93
N ALA A 34 6.01 0.47 3.05
CA ALA A 34 5.59 1.69 2.39
C ALA A 34 4.09 1.61 2.08
N TYR A 35 3.44 2.76 1.98
CA TYR A 35 2.00 2.89 1.74
C TYR A 35 1.76 3.93 0.65
N ALA A 36 1.00 3.59 -0.38
CA ALA A 36 0.53 4.53 -1.40
C ALA A 36 -0.97 4.74 -1.24
N PHE A 37 -1.40 5.99 -1.09
CA PHE A 37 -2.79 6.40 -1.02
C PHE A 37 -3.17 7.00 -2.36
N VAL A 38 -4.07 6.33 -3.08
CA VAL A 38 -4.53 6.72 -4.41
C VAL A 38 -5.95 7.25 -4.27
N ASP A 39 -6.20 8.49 -4.68
CA ASP A 39 -7.54 9.09 -4.65
C ASP A 39 -8.35 8.81 -5.93
N PRO A 40 -9.67 9.11 -5.96
CA PRO A 40 -10.52 8.84 -7.12
C PRO A 40 -10.12 9.59 -8.41
N HIS A 41 -9.31 10.64 -8.30
CA HIS A 41 -8.78 11.41 -9.43
C HIS A 41 -7.42 10.88 -9.92
N GLY A 42 -6.88 9.86 -9.25
CA GLY A 42 -5.59 9.25 -9.58
C GLY A 42 -4.40 9.96 -8.96
N ASN A 43 -4.59 10.92 -8.03
CA ASN A 43 -3.46 11.49 -7.31
C ASN A 43 -2.93 10.46 -6.31
N VAL A 44 -1.60 10.43 -6.15
CA VAL A 44 -0.90 9.47 -5.31
C VAL A 44 -0.09 10.19 -4.24
N ASP A 45 -0.32 9.84 -2.97
CA ASP A 45 0.53 10.21 -1.84
C ASP A 45 1.24 8.97 -1.29
N VAL A 46 2.57 9.00 -1.23
CA VAL A 46 3.39 7.85 -0.82
C VAL A 46 4.09 8.13 0.50
N VAL A 47 3.83 7.28 1.48
CA VAL A 47 4.55 7.24 2.75
C VAL A 47 5.59 6.13 2.70
N ARG A 48 6.87 6.50 2.82
CA ARG A 48 7.99 5.57 2.93
C ARG A 48 8.28 5.29 4.40
N GLY A 49 8.25 4.02 4.78
CA GLY A 49 8.48 3.58 6.16
C GLY A 49 7.21 3.20 6.90
N ARG A 50 7.37 3.02 8.22
CA ARG A 50 6.28 2.60 9.11
C ARG A 50 5.30 3.75 9.33
N MET A 51 4.06 3.38 9.63
CA MET A 51 2.97 4.30 9.94
C MET A 51 2.23 3.81 11.18
N SER A 52 1.71 4.74 11.99
CA SER A 52 0.83 4.38 13.11
C SER A 52 -0.58 4.05 12.62
N GLN A 53 -1.33 3.30 13.43
CA GLN A 53 -2.73 2.99 13.11
C GLN A 53 -3.61 4.24 12.99
N ASP A 54 -3.39 5.24 13.85
CA ASP A 54 -4.12 6.51 13.82
C ASP A 54 -3.84 7.30 12.55
N GLU A 55 -2.58 7.31 12.09
CA GLU A 55 -2.21 7.96 10.85
C GLU A 55 -2.83 7.25 9.65
N LEU A 56 -2.77 5.90 9.61
CA LEU A 56 -3.41 5.12 8.57
C LEU A 56 -4.92 5.39 8.50
N THR A 57 -5.59 5.38 9.64
CA THR A 57 -7.04 5.65 9.73
C THR A 57 -7.37 7.03 9.18
N ARG A 58 -6.65 8.07 9.62
CA ARG A 58 -6.85 9.44 9.13
C ARG A 58 -6.69 9.55 7.61
N ARG A 59 -5.65 8.93 7.06
CA ARG A 59 -5.38 8.97 5.62
C ARG A 59 -6.44 8.24 4.79
N VAL A 60 -6.89 7.06 5.24
CA VAL A 60 -7.97 6.32 4.57
C VAL A 60 -9.28 7.09 4.60
N THR A 61 -9.66 7.66 5.75
CA THR A 61 -10.88 8.48 5.84
C THR A 61 -10.82 9.67 4.89
N ALA A 62 -9.66 10.34 4.79
CA ALA A 62 -9.48 11.49 3.90
C ALA A 62 -9.68 11.15 2.42
N LEU A 63 -9.47 9.91 1.98
CA LEU A 63 -9.72 9.50 0.58
C LEU A 63 -11.21 9.52 0.21
N THR A 64 -12.10 9.39 1.19
CA THR A 64 -13.56 9.34 0.97
C THR A 64 -14.23 10.72 1.04
N SER A 65 -13.48 11.74 1.45
CA SER A 65 -13.98 13.10 1.66
C SER A 65 -13.46 14.10 0.61
N ARG A 66 -12.79 13.62 -0.46
CA ARG A 66 -12.22 14.41 -1.53
C ARG A 66 -13.13 14.47 -2.74
#